data_AF-A0A1I0YHS7-F1
#
_entry.id   AF-A0A1I0YHS7-F1
#
_cell.length_a   1.000
_cell.length_b   1.000
_cell.length_c   1.000
_cell.angle_alpha   90.00
_cell.angle_beta   90.00
_cell.angle_gamma   90.00
#
_symmetry.space_group_name_H-M   'P 1'
#
loop_
_entity.id
_entity.type
_entity.pdbx_description
1 polymer ?
#
loop_
_entity_poly.entity_id
_entity_poly.type
_entity_poly.pdbx_seq_one_letter_code
_entity_poly.pdbx_strand_id
1 'polypeptide(L)'
;MSWQADLARRYGIDGFSFYHYWFKDGRQILERPAENLLEWKDVDMPFCFTWANETWARTWSNFSDKNVWVTKKDLEYQPDSDGVLLRQTYGQEEDWLAHIRYLIPFFKDARYIRFAGKPVFIIYKPDTLHCWPDMRECWEQELHKEGIAGLYVIGEQQNDFYVNSGSYEARLWRFPARCLGRLEPKIQGCGVKTYDYDEYWRKILDTDWRYHNDEKSFYCVTTGYDDTPRHGSNGVVLTGAGPAKFGHYLSELLQREVAKQSEYVFINAWNEWGEGAYLEPDEENGYGYLQAVLDAKKSIHAKMNRFSFRDIRRDKIYEQMLRYRRNNRAFDVWMSIRERGGCIADWLEKYDIREVAIYGLGYLGRHLLVELKHSHIEVKYVIDKKADNIFAEYPLYNLRDDMPKVDAIIITPAGQYDAIRCELHRFVSYKTISLEHILTEFQL
;
A
#
# COMPACT_ATOMS: atom_id res chain seq x y z
N MET A 1 23.62 11.85 -8.55
CA MET A 1 22.65 11.24 -9.47
C MET A 1 23.26 10.81 -10.79
N SER A 2 23.99 11.64 -11.53
CA SER A 2 24.54 11.26 -12.85
C SER A 2 25.37 9.96 -12.82
N TRP A 3 26.26 9.80 -11.84
CA TRP A 3 27.01 8.56 -11.65
C TRP A 3 26.10 7.32 -11.48
N GLN A 4 25.03 7.44 -10.67
CA GLN A 4 24.06 6.35 -10.45
C GLN A 4 23.26 6.06 -11.73
N ALA A 5 22.84 7.08 -12.46
CA ALA A 5 22.13 6.93 -13.74
C ALA A 5 22.99 6.20 -14.78
N ASP A 6 24.26 6.60 -14.92
CA ASP A 6 25.20 5.95 -15.83
C ASP A 6 25.52 4.52 -15.41
N LEU A 7 25.59 4.26 -14.10
CA LEU A 7 25.82 2.92 -13.59
C LEU A 7 24.61 2.01 -13.85
N ALA A 8 23.40 2.48 -13.53
CA ALA A 8 22.15 1.79 -13.81
C ALA A 8 22.04 1.43 -15.30
N ARG A 9 22.28 2.39 -16.20
CA ARG A 9 22.24 2.17 -17.65
C ARG A 9 23.25 1.09 -18.09
N ARG A 10 24.49 1.15 -17.59
CA ARG A 10 25.55 0.18 -17.93
C ARG A 10 25.20 -1.26 -17.56
N TYR A 11 24.46 -1.46 -16.47
CA TYR A 11 24.10 -2.77 -15.96
C TYR A 11 22.64 -3.17 -16.27
N GLY A 12 21.96 -2.40 -17.13
CA GLY A 12 20.64 -2.74 -17.64
C GLY A 12 19.52 -2.55 -16.61
N ILE A 13 19.65 -1.61 -15.69
CA ILE A 13 18.54 -1.14 -14.85
C ILE A 13 17.74 -0.12 -15.66
N ASP A 14 16.45 -0.39 -15.83
CA ASP A 14 15.59 0.36 -16.76
C ASP A 14 15.02 1.66 -16.15
N GLY A 15 15.05 1.80 -14.83
CA GLY A 15 14.60 3.00 -14.13
C GLY A 15 14.57 2.85 -12.61
N PHE A 16 14.20 3.93 -11.93
CA PHE A 16 14.21 4.05 -10.47
C PHE A 16 12.81 4.30 -9.92
N SER A 17 12.42 3.58 -8.86
CA SER A 17 11.22 3.89 -8.09
C SER A 17 11.64 4.67 -6.84
N PHE A 18 11.41 5.98 -6.83
CA PHE A 18 11.75 6.82 -5.68
C PHE A 18 10.65 6.75 -4.63
N TYR A 19 11.04 6.62 -3.36
CA TYR A 19 10.09 6.88 -2.29
C TYR A 19 9.68 8.35 -2.31
N HIS A 20 8.37 8.57 -2.43
CA HIS A 20 7.72 9.87 -2.29
C HIS A 20 7.10 9.96 -0.91
N TYR A 21 7.38 11.03 -0.18
CA TYR A 21 6.91 11.23 1.18
C TYR A 21 6.03 12.48 1.24
N TRP A 22 4.76 12.25 1.53
CA TRP A 22 3.75 13.31 1.68
C TRP A 22 2.83 12.97 2.84
N PHE A 23 2.97 13.76 3.89
CA PHE A 23 2.32 13.54 5.18
C PHE A 23 1.18 14.55 5.39
N LYS A 24 0.60 14.48 6.60
CA LYS A 24 -0.39 15.44 7.09
C LYS A 24 0.03 16.89 6.82
N ASP A 25 -0.96 17.72 6.46
CA ASP A 25 -0.83 19.16 6.19
C ASP A 25 0.19 19.50 5.08
N GLY A 26 0.39 18.57 4.12
CA GLY A 26 1.31 18.76 3.00
C GLY A 26 2.80 18.68 3.38
N ARG A 27 3.12 18.16 4.56
CA ARG A 27 4.52 18.02 5.00
C ARG A 27 5.27 17.03 4.13
N GLN A 28 6.37 17.49 3.55
CA GLN A 28 7.29 16.70 2.74
C GLN A 28 8.59 16.45 3.50
N ILE A 29 9.26 15.35 3.15
CA ILE A 29 10.63 15.05 3.56
C ILE A 29 11.33 14.30 2.42
N LEU A 30 12.66 14.41 2.35
CA LEU A 30 13.47 13.72 1.34
C LEU A 30 13.01 14.00 -0.10
N GLU A 31 12.38 15.15 -0.33
CA GLU A 31 11.83 15.60 -1.62
C GLU A 31 12.92 16.14 -2.56
N ARG A 32 13.98 16.73 -1.98
CA ARG A 32 15.06 17.41 -2.71
C ARG A 32 15.72 16.56 -3.80
N PRO A 33 16.04 15.27 -3.60
CA PRO A 33 16.58 14.44 -4.67
C PRO A 33 15.66 14.40 -5.90
N ALA A 34 14.35 14.20 -5.70
CA ALA A 34 13.40 14.14 -6.81
C ALA A 34 13.23 15.51 -7.48
N GLU A 35 13.09 16.59 -6.71
CA GLU A 35 13.02 17.96 -7.22
C GLU A 35 14.25 18.30 -8.07
N ASN A 36 15.45 17.98 -7.57
CA ASN A 36 16.69 18.18 -8.31
C ASN A 36 16.69 17.37 -9.61
N LEU A 37 16.24 16.11 -9.60
CA LEU A 37 16.12 15.32 -10.83
C LEU A 37 15.17 15.98 -11.82
N LEU A 38 14.05 16.55 -11.35
CA LEU A 38 13.12 17.29 -12.19
C LEU A 38 13.77 18.52 -12.83
N GLU A 39 14.67 19.23 -12.14
CA GLU A 39 15.41 20.36 -12.70
C GLU A 39 16.54 19.92 -13.64
N TRP A 40 17.30 18.90 -13.27
CA TRP A 40 18.47 18.41 -14.00
C TRP A 40 18.07 17.52 -15.17
N LYS A 41 17.64 18.15 -16.27
CA LYS A 41 17.19 17.45 -17.49
C LYS A 41 18.30 16.69 -18.23
N ASP A 42 19.57 16.99 -17.94
CA ASP A 42 20.75 16.31 -18.48
C ASP A 42 20.99 14.92 -17.84
N VAL A 43 20.41 14.67 -16.66
CA VAL A 43 20.46 13.36 -16.00
C VAL A 43 19.41 12.44 -16.62
N ASP A 44 19.79 11.66 -17.62
CA ASP A 44 18.92 10.64 -18.22
C ASP A 44 18.72 9.44 -17.28
N MET A 45 17.76 9.58 -16.36
CA MET A 45 17.37 8.59 -15.36
C MET A 45 15.85 8.43 -15.42
N PRO A 46 15.32 7.35 -16.04
CA PRO A 46 13.90 7.05 -15.98
C PRO A 46 13.45 6.80 -14.55
N PHE A 47 12.29 7.34 -14.16
CA PHE A 47 11.84 7.24 -12.77
C PHE A 47 10.31 7.21 -12.60
N CYS A 48 9.86 6.64 -11.48
CA CYS A 48 8.49 6.76 -10.98
C CYS A 48 8.50 6.93 -9.45
N PHE A 49 7.32 7.06 -8.86
CA PHE A 49 7.16 7.24 -7.42
C PHE A 49 6.44 6.09 -6.74
N THR A 50 6.95 5.72 -5.56
CA THR A 50 6.26 4.93 -4.56
C THR A 50 5.92 5.83 -3.37
N TRP A 51 4.64 6.14 -3.16
CA TRP A 51 4.20 6.89 -2.00
C TRP A 51 4.26 6.01 -0.75
N ALA A 52 5.19 6.32 0.14
CA ALA A 52 5.34 5.68 1.45
C ALA A 52 4.30 6.24 2.44
N ASN A 53 3.05 5.85 2.25
CA ASN A 53 1.89 6.41 2.95
C ASN A 53 1.66 5.81 4.36
N GLU A 54 2.71 5.73 5.17
CA GLU A 54 2.67 5.20 6.54
C GLU A 54 3.05 6.26 7.57
N THR A 55 2.39 6.24 8.73
CA THR A 55 2.86 7.01 9.88
C THR A 55 4.23 6.53 10.32
N TRP A 56 5.16 7.45 10.56
CA TRP A 56 6.44 7.13 11.19
C TRP A 56 6.30 7.29 12.69
N ALA A 57 6.64 6.25 13.44
CA ALA A 57 6.53 6.27 14.89
C ALA A 57 7.60 5.39 15.54
N ARG A 58 7.82 5.63 16.84
CA ARG A 58 8.74 4.86 17.67
C ARG A 58 8.18 3.47 17.96
N THR A 59 9.06 2.53 18.31
CA THR A 59 8.72 1.14 18.64
C THR A 59 7.64 1.01 19.70
N TRP A 60 7.68 1.82 20.76
CA TRP A 60 6.73 1.77 21.88
C TRP A 60 5.40 2.49 21.61
N SER A 61 5.25 3.16 20.46
CA SER A 61 4.01 3.84 20.10
C SER A 61 2.84 2.85 19.97
N ASN A 62 1.62 3.22 20.39
CA ASN A 62 0.45 2.34 20.37
C ASN A 62 -0.20 2.18 18.97
N PHE A 63 0.45 2.69 17.92
CA PHE A 63 -0.05 2.62 16.54
C PHE A 63 0.29 1.26 15.94
N SER A 64 -0.72 0.57 15.39
CA SER A 64 -0.58 -0.74 14.74
C SER A 64 0.10 -0.67 13.38
N ASP A 65 -0.11 0.42 12.62
CA ASP A 65 0.37 0.61 11.25
C ASP A 65 1.37 1.76 11.19
N LYS A 66 2.62 1.44 11.51
CA LYS A 66 3.69 2.42 11.60
C LYS A 66 4.99 1.90 10.99
N ASN A 67 5.76 2.84 10.46
CA ASN A 67 7.14 2.64 10.11
C ASN A 67 8.03 2.96 11.32
N VAL A 68 8.91 2.02 11.67
CA VAL A 68 9.86 2.12 12.78
C VAL A 68 11.28 2.10 12.22
N TRP A 69 11.97 3.23 12.28
CA TRP A 69 13.30 3.37 11.67
C TRP A 69 14.45 2.77 12.48
N VAL A 70 14.45 2.90 13.82
CA VAL A 70 15.55 2.43 14.68
C VAL A 70 15.05 1.99 16.04
N THR A 71 15.13 0.69 16.35
CA THR A 71 14.76 0.16 17.68
C THR A 71 15.81 0.44 18.74
N LYS A 72 17.11 0.45 18.39
CA LYS A 72 18.21 0.62 19.37
C LYS A 72 18.25 1.99 20.06
N LYS A 73 17.76 3.05 19.42
CA LYS A 73 17.71 4.42 19.98
C LYS A 73 16.34 4.80 20.55
N ASP A 74 15.37 3.90 20.48
CA ASP A 74 14.01 4.10 21.01
C ASP A 74 13.87 3.83 22.51
N LEU A 75 14.99 3.57 23.21
CA LEU A 75 15.00 3.15 24.62
C LEU A 75 14.68 4.27 25.63
N GLU A 76 14.61 5.53 25.20
CA GLU A 76 14.11 6.62 26.04
C GLU A 76 12.59 6.70 25.90
N TYR A 77 11.88 5.87 26.66
CA TYR A 77 10.44 5.97 26.83
C TYR A 77 10.10 7.33 27.45
N GLN A 78 9.29 8.12 26.76
CA GLN A 78 8.78 9.40 27.25
C GLN A 78 7.28 9.22 27.54
N PRO A 79 6.86 9.18 28.82
CA PRO A 79 5.50 8.82 29.20
C PRO A 79 4.41 9.75 28.65
N ASP A 80 4.75 10.98 28.28
CA ASP A 80 3.80 12.01 27.81
C ASP A 80 3.75 12.19 26.28
N SER A 81 4.40 11.31 25.50
CA SER A 81 4.38 11.33 24.04
C SER A 81 3.64 10.11 23.49
N ASP A 82 2.89 10.27 22.40
CA ASP A 82 2.25 9.16 21.66
C ASP A 82 3.24 8.36 20.78
N GLY A 83 4.50 8.82 20.71
CA GLY A 83 5.58 8.19 19.97
C GLY A 83 5.56 8.44 18.47
N VAL A 84 4.70 9.31 17.94
CA VAL A 84 4.63 9.64 16.51
C VAL A 84 5.74 10.63 16.12
N LEU A 85 6.49 10.31 15.07
CA LEU A 85 7.54 11.15 14.49
C LEU A 85 7.00 12.00 13.32
N LEU A 86 6.34 11.34 12.37
CA LEU A 86 5.66 11.97 11.26
C LEU A 86 4.32 11.28 11.06
N ARG A 87 3.25 12.07 11.17
CA ARG A 87 1.89 11.55 11.10
C ARG A 87 1.40 11.49 9.66
N GLN A 88 0.91 10.33 9.25
CA GLN A 88 0.18 10.21 7.99
C GLN A 88 -1.31 10.40 8.25
N THR A 89 -1.89 11.41 7.60
CA THR A 89 -3.33 11.54 7.40
C THR A 89 -3.58 11.80 5.92
N TYR A 90 -4.80 11.60 5.47
CA TYR A 90 -5.15 11.79 4.06
C TYR A 90 -5.96 13.05 3.81
N GLY A 91 -6.58 13.61 4.85
CA GLY A 91 -7.25 14.90 4.77
C GLY A 91 -8.49 14.86 3.88
N GLN A 92 -8.83 15.99 3.28
CA GLN A 92 -9.99 16.15 2.38
C GLN A 92 -9.53 16.60 0.99
N GLU A 93 -10.48 17.00 0.15
CA GLU A 93 -10.25 17.35 -1.26
C GLU A 93 -9.15 18.41 -1.44
N GLU A 94 -9.08 19.44 -0.59
CA GLU A 94 -8.04 20.46 -0.66
C GLU A 94 -6.62 19.89 -0.46
N ASP A 95 -6.48 18.93 0.48
CA ASP A 95 -5.21 18.24 0.73
C ASP A 95 -4.84 17.34 -0.45
N TRP A 96 -5.83 16.65 -1.03
CA TRP A 96 -5.64 15.80 -2.20
C TRP A 96 -5.20 16.62 -3.41
N LEU A 97 -5.82 17.78 -3.62
CA LEU A 97 -5.47 18.74 -4.68
C LEU A 97 -4.06 19.28 -4.50
N ALA A 98 -3.65 19.62 -3.28
CA ALA A 98 -2.29 20.06 -3.00
C ALA A 98 -1.26 18.97 -3.38
N HIS A 99 -1.55 17.72 -3.03
CA HIS A 99 -0.66 16.59 -3.31
C HIS A 99 -0.54 16.31 -4.82
N ILE A 100 -1.66 16.20 -5.55
CA ILE A 100 -1.59 15.91 -6.99
C ILE A 100 -0.94 17.06 -7.78
N ARG A 101 -1.18 18.32 -7.39
CA ARG A 101 -0.55 19.48 -8.02
C ARG A 101 0.96 19.48 -7.85
N TYR A 102 1.46 19.03 -6.70
CA TYR A 102 2.90 18.83 -6.50
C TYR A 102 3.46 17.73 -7.43
N LEU A 103 2.71 16.65 -7.68
CA LEU A 103 3.16 15.53 -8.50
C LEU A 103 3.11 15.81 -10.02
N ILE A 104 2.18 16.65 -10.47
CA ILE A 104 1.95 16.94 -11.90
C ILE A 104 3.22 17.34 -12.67
N PRO A 105 4.10 18.24 -12.18
CA PRO A 105 5.35 18.58 -12.87
C PRO A 105 6.23 17.35 -13.14
N PHE A 106 6.33 16.42 -12.19
CA PHE A 106 7.06 15.16 -12.37
C PHE A 106 6.37 14.27 -13.40
N PHE A 107 5.03 14.16 -13.32
CA PHE A 107 4.27 13.38 -14.27
C PHE A 107 4.37 13.92 -15.69
N LYS A 108 4.71 15.18 -15.91
CA LYS A 108 4.96 15.75 -17.25
C LYS A 108 6.39 15.53 -17.75
N ASP A 109 7.32 15.12 -16.88
CA ASP A 109 8.69 14.82 -17.29
C ASP A 109 8.74 13.66 -18.29
N ALA A 110 9.53 13.82 -19.37
CA ALA A 110 9.65 12.80 -20.42
C ALA A 110 10.34 11.51 -19.93
N ARG A 111 11.12 11.59 -18.85
CA ARG A 111 11.77 10.45 -18.20
C ARG A 111 10.85 9.72 -17.22
N TYR A 112 9.66 10.26 -16.92
CA TYR A 112 8.74 9.62 -15.98
C TYR A 112 8.19 8.33 -16.60
N ILE A 113 8.29 7.22 -15.88
CA ILE A 113 7.89 5.89 -16.37
C ILE A 113 6.37 5.85 -16.57
N ARG A 114 5.96 5.31 -17.72
CA ARG A 114 4.55 5.19 -18.11
C ARG A 114 4.19 3.78 -18.54
N PHE A 115 2.94 3.44 -18.30
CA PHE A 115 2.29 2.27 -18.87
C PHE A 115 1.03 2.71 -19.62
N ALA A 116 0.88 2.28 -20.88
CA ALA A 116 -0.23 2.69 -21.75
C ALA A 116 -0.46 4.21 -21.79
N GLY A 117 0.62 5.00 -21.77
CA GLY A 117 0.58 6.47 -21.79
C GLY A 117 0.26 7.15 -20.46
N LYS A 118 0.00 6.39 -19.38
CA LYS A 118 -0.32 6.91 -18.05
C LYS A 118 0.91 6.86 -17.12
N PRO A 119 1.17 7.89 -16.29
CA PRO A 119 2.21 7.83 -15.26
C PRO A 119 2.01 6.65 -14.31
N VAL A 120 3.07 5.89 -14.06
CA VAL A 120 3.05 4.79 -13.08
C VAL A 120 3.24 5.37 -11.68
N PHE A 121 2.31 5.09 -10.76
CA PHE A 121 2.38 5.55 -9.37
C PHE A 121 2.10 4.38 -8.42
N ILE A 122 3.00 4.14 -7.47
CA ILE A 122 2.89 3.03 -6.53
C ILE A 122 2.42 3.56 -5.17
N ILE A 123 1.47 2.87 -4.54
CA ILE A 123 1.01 3.15 -3.16
C ILE A 123 1.51 2.04 -2.26
N TYR A 124 2.26 2.38 -1.20
CA TYR A 124 2.98 1.41 -0.36
C TYR A 124 2.07 0.63 0.62
N LYS A 125 1.08 1.30 1.22
CA LYS A 125 0.06 0.71 2.10
C LYS A 125 -1.35 1.00 1.59
N PRO A 126 -1.77 0.38 0.48
CA PRO A 126 -3.10 0.60 -0.09
C PRO A 126 -4.23 0.14 0.84
N ASP A 127 -3.93 -0.71 1.84
CA ASP A 127 -4.89 -1.20 2.83
C ASP A 127 -5.29 -0.16 3.89
N THR A 128 -4.52 0.92 4.03
CA THR A 128 -4.81 2.02 4.97
C THR A 128 -5.45 3.24 4.28
N LEU A 129 -5.38 3.31 2.94
CA LEU A 129 -5.88 4.44 2.15
C LEU A 129 -7.36 4.25 1.78
N HIS A 130 -8.23 4.30 2.78
CA HIS A 130 -9.67 4.01 2.59
C HIS A 130 -10.42 5.07 1.78
N CYS A 131 -9.94 6.31 1.73
CA CYS A 131 -10.47 7.39 0.89
C CYS A 131 -9.97 7.34 -0.57
N TRP A 132 -9.17 6.33 -0.95
CA TRP A 132 -8.57 6.24 -2.29
C TRP A 132 -9.58 6.43 -3.44
N PRO A 133 -10.79 5.84 -3.44
CA PRO A 133 -11.72 6.01 -4.56
C PRO A 133 -12.12 7.48 -4.81
N ASP A 134 -12.32 8.27 -3.74
CA ASP A 134 -12.68 9.70 -3.84
C ASP A 134 -11.45 10.54 -4.18
N MET A 135 -10.33 10.28 -3.50
CA MET A 135 -9.04 10.92 -3.77
C MET A 135 -8.60 10.72 -5.22
N ARG A 136 -8.75 9.50 -5.75
CA ARG A 136 -8.44 9.16 -7.15
C ARG A 136 -9.32 9.94 -8.11
N GLU A 137 -10.62 10.04 -7.86
CA GLU A 137 -11.53 10.80 -8.73
C GLU A 137 -11.13 12.28 -8.78
N CYS A 138 -10.84 12.88 -7.62
CA CYS A 138 -10.29 14.24 -7.53
C CYS A 138 -8.98 14.38 -8.33
N TRP A 139 -8.05 13.44 -8.15
CA TRP A 139 -6.76 13.43 -8.86
C TRP A 139 -6.92 13.31 -10.38
N GLU A 140 -7.76 12.39 -10.85
CA GLU A 140 -8.02 12.16 -12.28
C GLU A 140 -8.61 13.42 -12.93
N GLN A 141 -9.55 14.11 -12.26
CA GLN A 141 -10.09 15.38 -12.74
C GLN A 141 -9.02 16.46 -12.87
N GLU A 142 -8.12 16.58 -11.89
CA GLU A 142 -7.02 17.56 -11.95
C GLU A 142 -5.98 17.20 -13.03
N LEU A 143 -5.68 15.90 -13.20
CA LEU A 143 -4.79 15.42 -14.25
C LEU A 143 -5.35 15.67 -15.66
N HIS A 144 -6.65 15.50 -15.87
CA HIS A 144 -7.30 15.78 -17.16
C HIS A 144 -7.22 17.25 -17.54
N LYS A 145 -7.34 18.19 -16.58
CA LYS A 145 -7.14 19.63 -16.83
C LYS A 145 -5.74 19.93 -17.36
N GLU A 146 -4.76 19.13 -16.95
CA GLU A 146 -3.36 19.25 -17.35
C GLU A 146 -2.98 18.41 -18.58
N GLY A 147 -3.97 17.78 -19.24
CA GLY A 147 -3.78 16.97 -20.44
C GLY A 147 -3.20 15.57 -20.19
N ILE A 148 -3.21 15.09 -18.94
CA ILE A 148 -2.73 13.75 -18.57
C ILE A 148 -3.94 12.83 -18.49
N ALA A 149 -3.97 11.74 -19.26
CA ALA A 149 -5.13 10.86 -19.41
C ALA A 149 -5.58 10.10 -18.13
N GLY A 150 -4.73 10.10 -17.10
CA GLY A 150 -4.97 9.46 -15.81
C GLY A 150 -3.75 8.73 -15.28
N LEU A 151 -3.89 8.01 -14.16
CA LEU A 151 -2.79 7.25 -13.55
C LEU A 151 -2.87 5.75 -13.84
N TYR A 152 -1.70 5.10 -13.83
CA TYR A 152 -1.58 3.66 -13.71
C TYR A 152 -1.08 3.35 -12.30
N VAL A 153 -1.98 2.92 -11.43
CA VAL A 153 -1.71 2.81 -10.00
C VAL A 153 -1.45 1.36 -9.61
N ILE A 154 -0.32 1.16 -8.94
CA ILE A 154 0.11 -0.14 -8.43
C ILE A 154 -0.01 -0.12 -6.91
N GLY A 155 -0.83 -1.01 -6.35
CA GLY A 155 -0.91 -1.18 -4.89
C GLY A 155 0.14 -2.19 -4.43
N GLU A 156 1.02 -1.79 -3.51
CA GLU A 156 1.97 -2.72 -2.90
C GLU A 156 1.28 -3.67 -1.90
N GLN A 157 1.71 -4.92 -1.92
CA GLN A 157 1.10 -6.01 -1.18
C GLN A 157 2.18 -6.78 -0.41
N GLN A 158 2.16 -6.65 0.91
CA GLN A 158 3.13 -7.27 1.81
C GLN A 158 2.61 -8.56 2.47
N ASN A 159 1.30 -8.80 2.44
CA ASN A 159 0.66 -9.99 2.99
C ASN A 159 -0.45 -10.47 2.05
N ASP A 160 -1.05 -11.63 2.29
CA ASP A 160 -2.09 -12.16 1.40
C ASP A 160 -3.49 -11.61 1.71
N PHE A 161 -3.62 -10.75 2.70
CA PHE A 161 -4.92 -10.41 3.29
C PHE A 161 -5.60 -9.21 2.65
N TYR A 162 -4.88 -8.43 1.85
CA TYR A 162 -5.50 -7.36 1.08
C TYR A 162 -6.03 -7.89 -0.25
N VAL A 163 -7.36 -7.81 -0.41
CA VAL A 163 -8.04 -7.96 -1.70
C VAL A 163 -8.16 -6.56 -2.30
N ASN A 164 -7.60 -6.40 -3.49
CA ASN A 164 -7.83 -5.23 -4.34
C ASN A 164 -9.33 -5.13 -4.61
N SER A 165 -9.95 -4.03 -4.20
CA SER A 165 -11.38 -3.76 -4.42
C SER A 165 -11.71 -3.38 -5.87
N GLY A 166 -10.72 -3.38 -6.77
CA GLY A 166 -10.85 -2.92 -8.15
C GLY A 166 -10.34 -1.48 -8.37
N SER A 167 -9.81 -0.85 -7.33
CA SER A 167 -9.41 0.56 -7.33
C SER A 167 -7.96 0.81 -7.82
N TYR A 168 -7.21 -0.27 -8.07
CA TYR A 168 -5.82 -0.28 -8.52
C TYR A 168 -5.65 -1.15 -9.77
N GLU A 169 -4.85 -0.72 -10.74
CA GLU A 169 -4.62 -1.43 -12.01
C GLU A 169 -3.75 -2.68 -11.85
N ALA A 170 -2.83 -2.67 -10.88
CA ALA A 170 -1.95 -3.80 -10.62
C ALA A 170 -1.55 -3.91 -9.14
N ARG A 171 -0.98 -5.07 -8.79
CA ARG A 171 -0.36 -5.32 -7.49
C ARG A 171 1.15 -5.42 -7.58
N LEU A 172 1.86 -4.95 -6.56
CA LEU A 172 3.29 -5.21 -6.39
C LEU A 172 3.52 -6.14 -5.20
N TRP A 173 3.97 -7.36 -5.44
CA TRP A 173 4.31 -8.30 -4.38
C TRP A 173 5.69 -7.99 -3.81
N ARG A 174 5.74 -7.50 -2.57
CA ARG A 174 7.00 -7.15 -1.92
C ARG A 174 7.61 -8.31 -1.15
N PHE A 175 8.80 -8.71 -1.56
CA PHE A 175 9.66 -9.64 -0.86
C PHE A 175 10.87 -8.86 -0.27
N PRO A 176 11.37 -9.22 0.93
CA PRO A 176 11.12 -10.49 1.61
C PRO A 176 9.87 -10.54 2.51
N ALA A 177 9.26 -9.40 2.83
CA ALA A 177 8.13 -9.28 3.76
C ALA A 177 7.03 -10.35 3.56
N ARG A 178 6.60 -10.59 2.31
CA ARG A 178 5.58 -11.61 2.00
C ARG A 178 6.02 -13.05 2.29
N CYS A 179 7.29 -13.37 2.06
CA CYS A 179 7.80 -14.75 2.20
C CYS A 179 8.20 -15.09 3.62
N LEU A 180 8.74 -14.14 4.39
CA LEU A 180 9.28 -14.42 5.72
C LEU A 180 8.20 -14.95 6.68
N GLY A 181 6.96 -14.44 6.60
CA GLY A 181 5.84 -14.96 7.39
C GLY A 181 5.39 -16.39 7.02
N ARG A 182 5.93 -16.97 5.95
CA ARG A 182 5.63 -18.32 5.45
C ARG A 182 6.83 -19.27 5.56
N LEU A 183 7.94 -18.79 6.11
CA LEU A 183 9.16 -19.56 6.34
C LEU A 183 9.35 -19.75 7.84
N GLU A 184 9.90 -20.89 8.22
CA GLU A 184 10.26 -21.14 9.62
C GLU A 184 11.65 -20.54 9.89
N PRO A 185 11.77 -19.55 10.78
CA PRO A 185 13.07 -18.97 11.10
C PRO A 185 13.91 -19.95 11.94
N LYS A 186 15.23 -19.92 11.73
CA LYS A 186 16.20 -20.41 12.72
C LYS A 186 16.55 -19.29 13.68
N ILE A 187 16.26 -19.48 14.97
CA ILE A 187 16.59 -18.52 16.03
C ILE A 187 18.02 -18.80 16.50
N GLN A 188 18.90 -17.82 16.33
CA GLN A 188 20.28 -17.90 16.78
C GLN A 188 20.38 -17.72 18.31
N GLY A 189 21.50 -18.14 18.92
CA GLY A 189 21.71 -18.00 20.37
C GLY A 189 21.64 -16.55 20.89
N CYS A 190 21.84 -15.57 20.01
CA CYS A 190 21.70 -14.14 20.28
C CYS A 190 20.30 -13.57 20.03
N GLY A 191 19.31 -14.41 19.67
CA GLY A 191 17.92 -14.02 19.40
C GLY A 191 17.59 -13.69 17.94
N VAL A 192 18.61 -13.43 17.11
CA VAL A 192 18.43 -13.06 15.68
C VAL A 192 17.71 -14.18 14.92
N LYS A 193 16.72 -13.80 14.11
CA LYS A 193 16.01 -14.73 13.22
C LYS A 193 16.73 -14.82 11.89
N THR A 194 17.03 -16.04 11.47
CA THR A 194 17.72 -16.30 10.20
C THR A 194 16.87 -17.16 9.29
N TYR A 195 16.89 -16.85 8.00
CA TYR A 195 16.17 -17.56 6.95
C TYR A 195 17.13 -17.93 5.83
N ASP A 196 16.99 -19.13 5.28
CA ASP A 196 17.84 -19.58 4.18
C ASP A 196 17.46 -18.89 2.86
N TYR A 197 18.46 -18.35 2.17
CA TYR A 197 18.25 -17.57 0.94
C TYR A 197 17.69 -18.43 -0.21
N ASP A 198 18.06 -19.71 -0.30
CA ASP A 198 17.58 -20.61 -1.35
C ASP A 198 16.13 -21.04 -1.07
N GLU A 199 15.76 -21.22 0.20
CA GLU A 199 14.36 -21.41 0.63
C GLU A 199 13.51 -20.18 0.33
N TYR A 200 14.02 -18.99 0.61
CA TYR A 200 13.37 -17.73 0.27
C TYR A 200 13.06 -17.62 -1.22
N TRP A 201 14.05 -17.85 -2.09
CA TRP A 201 13.84 -17.81 -3.53
C TRP A 201 12.97 -18.94 -4.05
N ARG A 202 13.13 -20.17 -3.52
CA ARG A 202 12.19 -21.25 -3.83
C ARG A 202 10.78 -20.85 -3.47
N LYS A 203 10.55 -20.17 -2.34
CA LYS A 203 9.22 -19.68 -2.01
C LYS A 203 8.75 -18.58 -2.93
N ILE A 204 9.58 -17.69 -3.47
CA ILE A 204 9.14 -16.72 -4.49
C ILE A 204 8.76 -17.43 -5.79
N LEU A 205 9.62 -18.34 -6.24
CA LEU A 205 9.44 -19.07 -7.49
C LEU A 205 8.32 -20.12 -7.40
N ASP A 206 8.07 -20.66 -6.20
CA ASP A 206 6.92 -21.51 -5.86
C ASP A 206 5.80 -20.70 -5.21
N THR A 207 5.89 -19.36 -5.10
CA THR A 207 4.77 -18.53 -4.61
C THR A 207 3.77 -18.65 -5.70
N ASP A 208 2.85 -19.55 -5.42
CA ASP A 208 2.24 -20.18 -6.52
C ASP A 208 1.21 -19.21 -7.09
N TRP A 209 1.26 -19.16 -8.41
CA TRP A 209 0.32 -18.48 -9.28
C TRP A 209 -1.16 -18.86 -8.98
N ARG A 210 -1.42 -19.82 -8.06
CA ARG A 210 -2.68 -20.55 -7.86
C ARG A 210 -3.82 -19.68 -7.28
N TYR A 211 -3.63 -18.36 -7.08
CA TYR A 211 -4.63 -17.48 -6.46
C TYR A 211 -4.99 -16.18 -7.24
N HIS A 212 -4.25 -15.80 -8.29
CA HIS A 212 -4.29 -14.42 -8.80
C HIS A 212 -4.32 -14.27 -10.33
N ASN A 213 -4.73 -15.31 -11.07
CA ASN A 213 -4.64 -15.32 -12.55
C ASN A 213 -5.46 -14.21 -13.25
N ASP A 214 -6.41 -13.59 -12.55
CA ASP A 214 -7.28 -12.55 -13.12
C ASP A 214 -6.77 -11.11 -12.91
N GLU A 215 -5.72 -10.90 -12.10
CA GLU A 215 -5.25 -9.55 -11.74
C GLU A 215 -3.77 -9.34 -12.09
N LYS A 216 -3.48 -8.21 -12.75
CA LYS A 216 -2.11 -7.83 -13.11
C LYS A 216 -1.26 -7.69 -11.86
N SER A 217 -0.08 -8.33 -11.84
CA SER A 217 0.84 -8.23 -10.71
C SER A 217 2.30 -8.25 -11.13
N PHE A 218 3.12 -7.60 -10.31
CA PHE A 218 4.57 -7.48 -10.45
C PHE A 218 5.25 -8.00 -9.18
N TYR A 219 6.53 -8.36 -9.30
CA TYR A 219 7.34 -8.88 -8.21
C TYR A 219 8.40 -7.86 -7.81
N CYS A 220 8.61 -7.67 -6.51
CA CYS A 220 9.72 -6.90 -5.95
C CYS A 220 10.61 -7.82 -5.11
N VAL A 221 11.83 -8.08 -5.56
CA VAL A 221 12.78 -9.03 -4.95
C VAL A 221 13.98 -8.32 -4.34
N THR A 222 14.73 -8.98 -3.46
CA THR A 222 15.94 -8.38 -2.85
C THR A 222 17.22 -9.15 -3.15
N THR A 223 18.35 -8.45 -3.14
CA THR A 223 19.70 -9.04 -3.25
C THR A 223 20.07 -9.83 -1.99
N GLY A 224 19.73 -9.28 -0.83
CA GLY A 224 19.96 -9.86 0.50
C GLY A 224 19.06 -9.17 1.52
N TYR A 225 19.22 -9.50 2.80
CA TYR A 225 18.54 -8.78 3.87
C TYR A 225 19.25 -9.02 5.21
N ASP A 226 19.61 -7.95 5.91
CA ASP A 226 20.13 -7.93 7.27
C ASP A 226 19.74 -6.60 7.93
N ASP A 227 18.73 -6.64 8.80
CA ASP A 227 18.28 -5.46 9.56
C ASP A 227 18.82 -5.45 11.01
N THR A 228 19.75 -6.34 11.35
CA THR A 228 20.37 -6.40 12.68
C THR A 228 21.13 -5.12 13.09
N PRO A 229 21.67 -4.29 12.16
CA PRO A 229 22.17 -2.97 12.54
C PRO A 229 21.10 -2.10 13.21
N ARG A 230 19.84 -2.17 12.74
CA ARG A 230 18.70 -1.40 13.24
C ARG A 230 18.04 -2.06 14.46
N HIS A 231 17.92 -3.38 14.47
CA HIS A 231 17.07 -4.12 15.43
C HIS A 231 17.83 -5.00 16.44
N GLY A 232 19.15 -5.17 16.28
CA GLY A 232 19.96 -5.97 17.20
C GLY A 232 19.50 -7.42 17.27
N SER A 233 19.31 -7.95 18.49
CA SER A 233 18.86 -9.33 18.72
C SER A 233 17.47 -9.64 18.16
N ASN A 234 16.65 -8.62 17.88
CA ASN A 234 15.33 -8.79 17.27
C ASN A 234 15.38 -8.76 15.73
N GLY A 235 16.57 -8.61 15.14
CA GLY A 235 16.74 -8.51 13.71
C GLY A 235 16.51 -9.83 12.97
N VAL A 236 16.41 -9.68 11.64
CA VAL A 236 16.18 -10.70 10.65
C VAL A 236 17.31 -10.67 9.62
N VAL A 237 17.81 -11.85 9.27
CA VAL A 237 18.88 -12.02 8.26
C VAL A 237 18.51 -13.12 7.26
N LEU A 238 18.73 -12.85 5.97
CA LEU A 238 18.78 -13.87 4.92
C LEU A 238 20.20 -14.41 4.79
N THR A 239 20.42 -15.64 5.25
CA THR A 239 21.74 -16.27 5.24
C THR A 239 22.01 -17.00 3.93
N GLY A 240 23.24 -16.91 3.43
CA GLY A 240 23.67 -17.58 2.20
C GLY A 240 23.30 -16.82 0.92
N ALA A 241 22.96 -15.53 1.03
CA ALA A 241 22.81 -14.61 -0.09
C ALA A 241 24.18 -14.34 -0.77
N GLY A 242 24.14 -13.94 -2.03
CA GLY A 242 25.33 -13.55 -2.79
C GLY A 242 25.03 -13.31 -4.28
N PRO A 243 25.88 -12.56 -5.00
CA PRO A 243 25.61 -12.16 -6.38
C PRO A 243 25.31 -13.31 -7.34
N ALA A 244 26.05 -14.42 -7.24
CA ALA A 244 25.86 -15.58 -8.11
C ALA A 244 24.48 -16.23 -7.95
N LYS A 245 24.03 -16.42 -6.70
CA LYS A 245 22.69 -16.97 -6.40
C LYS A 245 21.59 -16.00 -6.79
N PHE A 246 21.77 -14.72 -6.47
CA PHE A 246 20.84 -13.67 -6.89
C PHE A 246 20.65 -13.66 -8.41
N GLY A 247 21.73 -13.66 -9.19
CA GLY A 247 21.67 -13.71 -10.65
C GLY A 247 20.99 -14.97 -11.18
N HIS A 248 21.28 -16.14 -10.59
CA HIS A 248 20.62 -17.39 -10.96
C HIS A 248 19.11 -17.32 -10.74
N TYR A 249 18.64 -16.94 -9.55
CA TYR A 249 17.21 -16.88 -9.27
C TYR A 249 16.49 -15.75 -10.00
N LEU A 250 17.12 -14.59 -10.15
CA LEU A 250 16.60 -13.49 -10.94
C LEU A 250 16.43 -13.92 -12.41
N SER A 251 17.36 -14.70 -12.96
CA SER A 251 17.23 -15.22 -14.32
C SER A 251 16.00 -16.12 -14.50
N GLU A 252 15.71 -16.98 -13.51
CA GLU A 252 14.51 -17.80 -13.52
C GLU A 252 13.23 -16.96 -13.41
N LEU A 253 13.21 -15.98 -12.51
CA LEU A 253 12.06 -15.08 -12.35
C LEU A 253 11.80 -14.31 -13.65
N LEU A 254 12.83 -13.70 -14.23
CA LEU A 254 12.70 -12.91 -15.46
C LEU A 254 12.21 -13.76 -16.65
N GLN A 255 12.71 -14.99 -16.82
CA GLN A 255 12.21 -15.91 -17.85
C GLN A 255 10.71 -16.17 -17.70
N ARG A 256 10.22 -16.33 -16.47
CA ARG A 256 8.80 -16.55 -16.17
C ARG A 256 7.97 -15.30 -16.43
N GLU A 257 8.45 -14.14 -15.98
CA GLU A 257 7.72 -12.88 -16.11
C GLU A 257 7.63 -12.43 -17.57
N VAL A 258 8.67 -12.67 -18.38
CA VAL A 258 8.62 -12.46 -19.84
C VAL A 258 7.61 -13.40 -20.50
N ALA A 259 7.53 -14.67 -20.09
CA ALA A 259 6.52 -15.59 -20.61
C ALA A 259 5.08 -15.17 -20.28
N LYS A 260 4.88 -14.39 -19.21
CA LYS A 260 3.60 -13.79 -18.83
C LYS A 260 3.35 -12.42 -19.47
N GLN A 261 4.29 -11.91 -20.26
CA GLN A 261 4.25 -10.53 -20.78
C GLN A 261 4.12 -9.50 -19.65
N SER A 262 4.83 -9.74 -18.54
CA SER A 262 4.95 -8.80 -17.43
C SER A 262 5.91 -7.69 -17.84
N GLU A 263 5.55 -6.43 -17.56
CA GLU A 263 6.31 -5.25 -17.98
C GLU A 263 7.40 -4.89 -16.98
N TYR A 264 7.21 -5.24 -15.71
CA TYR A 264 8.07 -4.79 -14.63
C TYR A 264 8.45 -5.94 -13.69
N VAL A 265 9.72 -5.97 -13.33
CA VAL A 265 10.24 -6.65 -12.14
C VAL A 265 10.99 -5.61 -11.34
N PHE A 266 10.60 -5.43 -10.08
CA PHE A 266 11.21 -4.50 -9.16
C PHE A 266 12.31 -5.20 -8.35
N ILE A 267 13.33 -4.43 -7.97
CA ILE A 267 14.37 -4.89 -7.07
C ILE A 267 14.42 -3.91 -5.89
N ASN A 268 14.15 -4.41 -4.70
CA ASN A 268 14.38 -3.71 -3.44
C ASN A 268 15.80 -4.03 -2.96
N ALA A 269 16.74 -3.10 -3.03
CA ALA A 269 16.63 -1.75 -3.55
C ALA A 269 17.91 -1.37 -4.29
N TRP A 270 17.96 -0.15 -4.83
CA TRP A 270 19.21 0.41 -5.29
C TRP A 270 20.19 0.59 -4.13
N ASN A 271 19.75 1.20 -3.02
CA ASN A 271 20.61 1.68 -1.94
C ASN A 271 20.03 1.52 -0.51
N GLU A 272 19.28 0.45 -0.22
CA GLU A 272 18.80 0.18 1.15
C GLU A 272 19.90 -0.48 2.00
N TRP A 273 20.93 0.31 2.31
CA TRP A 273 22.10 -0.13 3.08
C TRP A 273 21.75 -0.56 4.51
N GLY A 274 20.74 0.08 5.12
CA GLY A 274 20.38 -0.20 6.52
C GLY A 274 19.70 -1.55 6.76
N GLU A 275 19.27 -2.21 5.68
CA GLU A 275 18.70 -3.57 5.70
C GLU A 275 19.52 -4.54 4.83
N GLY A 276 20.72 -4.16 4.38
CA GLY A 276 21.56 -5.01 3.52
C GLY A 276 20.91 -5.38 2.18
N ALA A 277 19.96 -4.58 1.69
CA ALA A 277 19.15 -4.83 0.51
C ALA A 277 19.50 -3.84 -0.61
N TYR A 278 20.74 -3.85 -1.07
CA TYR A 278 21.25 -2.88 -2.06
C TYR A 278 21.80 -3.55 -3.32
N LEU A 279 21.73 -2.82 -4.44
CA LEU A 279 22.40 -3.11 -5.71
C LEU A 279 23.65 -2.25 -5.89
N GLU A 280 23.75 -1.12 -5.19
CA GLU A 280 24.92 -0.25 -5.26
C GLU A 280 26.21 -1.04 -5.02
N PRO A 281 27.31 -0.70 -5.72
CA PRO A 281 28.58 -1.37 -5.49
C PRO A 281 29.07 -1.18 -4.07
N ASP A 282 29.63 -2.24 -3.51
CA ASP A 282 30.25 -2.28 -2.19
C ASP A 282 31.74 -2.66 -2.30
N GLU A 283 32.44 -2.74 -1.16
CA GLU A 283 33.85 -3.18 -1.13
C GLU A 283 34.00 -4.71 -1.19
N GLU A 284 32.95 -5.48 -0.85
CA GLU A 284 33.00 -6.94 -0.73
C GLU A 284 32.73 -7.65 -2.07
N ASN A 285 31.63 -7.27 -2.72
CA ASN A 285 31.12 -7.81 -3.97
C ASN A 285 31.43 -6.90 -5.17
N GLY A 286 31.85 -5.64 -4.96
CA GLY A 286 32.10 -4.68 -6.04
C GLY A 286 30.85 -4.49 -6.89
N TYR A 287 30.97 -4.70 -8.19
CA TYR A 287 29.84 -4.63 -9.13
C TYR A 287 29.06 -5.95 -9.26
N GLY A 288 29.31 -6.94 -8.38
CA GLY A 288 28.80 -8.30 -8.52
C GLY A 288 27.28 -8.40 -8.71
N TYR A 289 26.50 -7.70 -7.87
CA TYR A 289 25.04 -7.70 -7.98
C TYR A 289 24.53 -7.03 -9.26
N LEU A 290 25.15 -5.92 -9.67
CA LEU A 290 24.81 -5.25 -10.93
C LEU A 290 25.14 -6.13 -12.14
N GLN A 291 26.29 -6.80 -12.13
CA GLN A 291 26.67 -7.76 -13.16
C GLN A 291 25.68 -8.94 -13.21
N ALA A 292 25.23 -9.43 -12.06
CA ALA A 292 24.22 -10.47 -11.95
C ALA A 292 22.88 -10.07 -12.60
N VAL A 293 22.44 -8.80 -12.46
CA VAL A 293 21.25 -8.29 -13.16
C VAL A 293 21.44 -8.32 -14.67
N LEU A 294 22.58 -7.79 -15.16
CA LEU A 294 22.88 -7.74 -16.57
C LEU A 294 22.92 -9.13 -17.21
N ASP A 295 23.55 -10.09 -16.53
CA ASP A 295 23.67 -11.48 -17.01
C ASP A 295 22.32 -12.20 -16.96
N ALA A 296 21.51 -11.97 -15.93
CA ALA A 296 20.15 -12.49 -15.84
C ALA A 296 19.29 -12.00 -17.02
N LYS A 297 19.32 -10.70 -17.36
CA LYS A 297 18.59 -10.14 -18.52
C LYS A 297 19.07 -10.72 -19.86
N LYS A 298 20.39 -10.92 -20.02
CA LYS A 298 20.95 -11.57 -21.23
C LYS A 298 20.46 -13.01 -21.38
N SER A 299 20.31 -13.75 -20.28
CA SER A 299 19.91 -15.16 -20.30
C SER A 299 18.48 -15.41 -20.81
N ILE A 300 17.58 -14.43 -20.67
CA ILE A 300 16.18 -14.50 -21.15
C ILE A 300 16.15 -14.79 -22.66
N HIS A 301 17.02 -14.13 -23.42
CA HIS A 301 17.06 -14.21 -24.88
C HIS A 301 17.51 -15.60 -25.39
N ALA A 302 18.06 -16.46 -24.52
CA ALA A 302 18.67 -17.73 -24.90
C ALA A 302 17.76 -18.97 -24.66
N LYS A 303 16.70 -18.88 -23.85
CA LYS A 303 15.87 -20.04 -23.46
C LYS A 303 14.39 -19.67 -23.29
N MET A 304 13.59 -19.81 -24.34
CA MET A 304 12.12 -19.88 -24.22
C MET A 304 11.68 -21.35 -24.12
N ASN A 305 11.68 -21.92 -22.91
CA ASN A 305 11.00 -23.19 -22.67
C ASN A 305 9.55 -22.96 -22.23
N ARG A 306 8.65 -23.80 -22.74
CA ARG A 306 7.21 -23.77 -22.48
C ARG A 306 6.93 -24.07 -21.00
N PHE A 307 6.49 -23.07 -20.24
CA PHE A 307 5.87 -23.28 -18.94
C PHE A 307 4.41 -23.74 -19.15
N SER A 308 4.01 -24.83 -18.50
CA SER A 308 2.61 -25.25 -18.47
C SER A 308 1.91 -24.66 -17.26
N PHE A 309 0.86 -23.89 -17.50
CA PHE A 309 -0.02 -23.37 -16.46
C PHE A 309 -1.04 -24.46 -16.08
N ARG A 310 -1.27 -24.69 -14.79
CA ARG A 310 -2.48 -25.40 -14.32
C ARG A 310 -3.52 -24.34 -13.95
N ASP A 311 -4.80 -24.69 -13.92
CA ASP A 311 -5.86 -23.82 -13.42
C ASP A 311 -6.29 -24.31 -12.04
N ILE A 312 -6.38 -23.41 -11.05
CA ILE A 312 -6.91 -23.72 -9.71
C ILE A 312 -7.89 -22.61 -9.29
N ARG A 313 -9.05 -23.02 -8.76
CA ARG A 313 -10.15 -22.13 -8.36
C ARG A 313 -9.90 -21.45 -7.01
N ARG A 314 -10.25 -20.15 -6.92
CA ARG A 314 -10.43 -19.41 -5.66
C ARG A 314 -11.46 -20.09 -4.75
N ASP A 315 -11.13 -20.27 -3.47
CA ASP A 315 -12.03 -20.86 -2.47
C ASP A 315 -12.86 -19.77 -1.77
N LYS A 316 -14.19 -19.94 -1.77
CA LYS A 316 -15.18 -19.03 -1.14
C LYS A 316 -14.96 -18.90 0.38
N ILE A 317 -14.34 -19.89 1.01
CA ILE A 317 -13.99 -19.87 2.44
C ILE A 317 -12.93 -18.80 2.73
N TYR A 318 -11.94 -18.67 1.85
CA TYR A 318 -10.84 -17.72 2.01
C TYR A 318 -11.34 -16.27 1.99
N GLU A 319 -12.20 -15.93 1.01
CA GLU A 319 -12.82 -14.60 0.91
C GLU A 319 -13.64 -14.23 2.16
N GLN A 320 -14.38 -15.19 2.72
CA GLN A 320 -15.09 -14.96 3.98
C GLN A 320 -14.13 -14.69 5.13
N MET A 321 -13.06 -15.47 5.25
CA MET A 321 -12.05 -15.27 6.29
C MET A 321 -11.40 -13.88 6.20
N LEU A 322 -11.06 -13.42 4.99
CA LEU A 322 -10.50 -12.07 4.79
C LEU A 322 -11.45 -10.97 5.25
N ARG A 323 -12.73 -11.10 4.88
CA ARG A 323 -13.77 -10.17 5.32
C ARG A 323 -13.88 -10.14 6.84
N TYR A 324 -13.92 -11.29 7.51
CA TYR A 324 -13.98 -11.36 8.98
C TYR A 324 -12.75 -10.73 9.67
N ARG A 325 -11.56 -10.85 9.09
CA ARG A 325 -10.36 -10.21 9.63
C ARG A 325 -10.39 -8.69 9.53
N ARG A 326 -10.77 -8.13 8.37
CA ARG A 326 -10.94 -6.67 8.21
C ARG A 326 -11.98 -6.12 9.19
N ASN A 327 -13.09 -6.84 9.28
CA ASN A 327 -14.17 -6.61 10.22
C ASN A 327 -13.72 -6.54 11.69
N ASN A 328 -12.91 -7.50 12.12
CA ASN A 328 -12.35 -7.52 13.47
C ASN A 328 -11.34 -6.39 13.69
N ARG A 329 -10.51 -6.08 12.69
CA ARG A 329 -9.57 -4.95 12.74
C ARG A 329 -10.31 -3.63 12.96
N ALA A 330 -11.34 -3.36 12.15
CA ALA A 330 -12.16 -2.16 12.30
C ALA A 330 -12.79 -2.07 13.70
N PHE A 331 -13.27 -3.19 14.24
CA PHE A 331 -13.83 -3.24 15.59
C PHE A 331 -12.79 -2.98 16.69
N ASP A 332 -11.61 -3.58 16.60
CA ASP A 332 -10.50 -3.39 17.54
C ASP A 332 -10.02 -1.92 17.56
N VAL A 333 -9.87 -1.33 16.38
CA VAL A 333 -9.58 0.10 16.21
C VAL A 333 -10.64 0.95 16.90
N TRP A 334 -11.91 0.67 16.63
CA TRP A 334 -13.03 1.40 17.20
C TRP A 334 -13.07 1.30 18.72
N MET A 335 -12.91 0.09 19.27
CA MET A 335 -12.86 -0.10 20.72
C MET A 335 -11.72 0.70 21.36
N SER A 336 -10.54 0.71 20.75
CA SER A 336 -9.40 1.50 21.22
C SER A 336 -9.71 3.01 21.26
N ILE A 337 -10.50 3.51 20.31
CA ILE A 337 -10.93 4.92 20.26
C ILE A 337 -11.87 5.22 21.43
N ARG A 338 -12.84 4.32 21.66
CA ARG A 338 -13.81 4.45 22.77
C ARG A 338 -13.13 4.41 24.13
N GLU A 339 -12.14 3.55 24.31
CA GLU A 339 -11.35 3.44 25.56
C GLU A 339 -10.58 4.73 25.89
N ARG A 340 -10.25 5.53 24.87
CA ARG A 340 -9.60 6.85 25.02
C ARG A 340 -10.60 8.01 25.15
N GLY A 341 -11.90 7.70 25.18
CA GLY A 341 -12.96 8.70 25.26
C GLY A 341 -13.31 9.37 23.92
N GLY A 342 -12.76 8.92 22.80
CA GLY A 342 -13.12 9.42 21.47
C GLY A 342 -14.48 8.91 21.00
N CYS A 343 -15.18 9.71 20.19
CA CYS A 343 -16.48 9.36 19.64
C CYS A 343 -16.54 9.71 18.15
N ILE A 344 -17.10 8.83 17.30
CA ILE A 344 -17.22 9.05 15.86
C ILE A 344 -17.92 10.38 15.52
N ALA A 345 -18.88 10.78 16.35
CA ALA A 345 -19.58 12.05 16.22
C ALA A 345 -18.65 13.26 16.18
N ASP A 346 -17.58 13.26 16.99
CA ASP A 346 -16.64 14.39 17.07
C ASP A 346 -15.89 14.60 15.76
N TRP A 347 -15.58 13.50 15.05
CA TRP A 347 -14.96 13.57 13.73
C TRP A 347 -15.94 14.06 12.68
N LEU A 348 -17.19 13.59 12.71
CA LEU A 348 -18.22 14.08 11.80
C LEU A 348 -18.44 15.59 11.97
N GLU A 349 -18.49 16.06 13.22
CA GLU A 349 -18.62 17.48 13.56
C GLU A 349 -17.43 18.30 13.05
N LYS A 350 -16.21 17.80 13.23
CA LYS A 350 -14.98 18.45 12.75
C LYS A 350 -15.00 18.69 11.23
N TYR A 351 -15.71 17.86 10.47
CA TYR A 351 -15.86 17.99 9.02
C TYR A 351 -17.23 18.56 8.60
N ASP A 352 -17.92 19.26 9.51
CA ASP A 352 -19.23 19.90 9.27
C ASP A 352 -20.33 18.93 8.77
N ILE A 353 -20.25 17.66 9.17
CA ILE A 353 -21.26 16.64 8.86
C ILE A 353 -22.18 16.48 10.06
N ARG A 354 -23.48 16.74 9.89
CA ARG A 354 -24.47 16.69 11.00
C ARG A 354 -25.63 15.77 10.73
N GLU A 355 -26.08 15.68 9.48
CA GLU A 355 -27.15 14.78 9.05
C GLU A 355 -26.57 13.65 8.22
N VAL A 356 -26.72 12.40 8.67
CA VAL A 356 -26.13 11.24 8.00
C VAL A 356 -27.15 10.16 7.68
N ALA A 357 -26.82 9.35 6.68
CA ALA A 357 -27.42 8.04 6.48
C ALA A 357 -26.38 6.95 6.69
N ILE A 358 -26.81 5.75 7.10
CA ILE A 358 -25.91 4.61 7.30
C ILE A 358 -26.23 3.54 6.28
N TYR A 359 -25.22 3.11 5.50
CA TYR A 359 -25.33 1.99 4.58
C TYR A 359 -24.74 0.73 5.22
N GLY A 360 -25.55 -0.33 5.30
CA GLY A 360 -25.20 -1.63 5.85
C GLY A 360 -25.50 -1.75 7.35
N LEU A 361 -26.47 -2.57 7.71
CA LEU A 361 -26.90 -2.94 9.06
C LEU A 361 -26.25 -4.23 9.57
N GLY A 362 -25.03 -4.50 9.11
CA GLY A 362 -24.16 -5.49 9.75
C GLY A 362 -23.84 -5.12 11.20
N TYR A 363 -22.98 -5.88 11.85
CA TYR A 363 -22.60 -5.59 13.24
C TYR A 363 -21.95 -4.19 13.38
N LEU A 364 -21.05 -3.77 12.49
CA LEU A 364 -20.46 -2.41 12.53
C LEU A 364 -21.52 -1.31 12.41
N GLY A 365 -22.44 -1.40 11.43
CA GLY A 365 -23.47 -0.38 11.27
C GLY A 365 -24.46 -0.29 12.43
N ARG A 366 -24.79 -1.43 13.06
CA ARG A 366 -25.59 -1.43 14.30
C ARG A 366 -24.88 -0.72 15.45
N HIS A 367 -23.58 -0.95 15.62
CA HIS A 367 -22.80 -0.22 16.63
C HIS A 367 -22.73 1.27 16.32
N LEU A 368 -22.62 1.65 15.04
CA LEU A 368 -22.55 3.06 14.62
C LEU A 368 -23.84 3.79 14.95
N LEU A 369 -24.98 3.15 14.65
CA LEU A 369 -26.30 3.67 14.99
C LEU A 369 -26.44 3.92 16.48
N VAL A 370 -26.03 2.97 17.32
CA VAL A 370 -26.11 3.10 18.78
C VAL A 370 -25.22 4.24 19.28
N GLU A 371 -24.01 4.37 18.76
CA GLU A 371 -23.10 5.44 19.14
C GLU A 371 -23.64 6.82 18.74
N LEU A 372 -24.07 6.99 17.49
CA LEU A 372 -24.56 8.27 16.99
C LEU A 372 -25.90 8.68 17.61
N LYS A 373 -26.75 7.72 18.02
CA LYS A 373 -28.00 8.00 18.76
C LYS A 373 -27.78 8.81 20.04
N HIS A 374 -26.61 8.66 20.66
CA HIS A 374 -26.24 9.38 21.88
C HIS A 374 -25.39 10.62 21.61
N SER A 375 -25.37 11.09 20.36
CA SER A 375 -24.60 12.26 19.91
C SER A 375 -25.50 13.35 19.35
N HIS A 376 -24.88 14.46 18.91
CA HIS A 376 -25.56 15.56 18.23
C HIS A 376 -25.72 15.31 16.71
N ILE A 377 -25.21 14.19 16.19
CA ILE A 377 -25.34 13.79 14.78
C ILE A 377 -26.70 13.11 14.57
N GLU A 378 -27.47 13.61 13.61
CA GLU A 378 -28.78 13.05 13.27
C GLU A 378 -28.64 11.95 12.21
N VAL A 379 -28.98 10.71 12.57
CA VAL A 379 -29.12 9.63 11.59
C VAL A 379 -30.54 9.71 10.99
N LYS A 380 -30.66 10.22 9.76
CA LYS A 380 -31.96 10.39 9.09
C LYS A 380 -32.61 9.07 8.70
N TYR A 381 -31.80 8.14 8.19
CA TYR A 381 -32.27 6.85 7.68
C TYR A 381 -31.14 5.85 7.48
N VAL A 382 -31.52 4.62 7.18
CA VAL A 382 -30.61 3.50 6.98
C VAL A 382 -30.86 2.84 5.63
N ILE A 383 -29.80 2.39 4.97
CA ILE A 383 -29.84 1.71 3.67
C ILE A 383 -29.34 0.28 3.84
N ASP A 384 -30.18 -0.73 3.58
CA ASP A 384 -29.76 -2.14 3.63
C ASP A 384 -30.57 -3.03 2.66
N LYS A 385 -29.96 -4.15 2.22
CA LYS A 385 -30.59 -5.15 1.32
C LYS A 385 -31.38 -6.23 2.08
N LYS A 386 -31.16 -6.39 3.39
CA LYS A 386 -31.72 -7.42 4.27
C LYS A 386 -32.11 -6.79 5.61
N ALA A 387 -33.33 -6.31 5.71
CA ALA A 387 -33.86 -5.87 6.99
C ALA A 387 -34.75 -6.95 7.60
N ASP A 388 -34.20 -7.69 8.55
CA ASP A 388 -35.03 -8.23 9.62
C ASP A 388 -35.43 -7.06 10.53
N ASN A 389 -36.71 -7.00 10.90
CA ASN A 389 -37.49 -5.95 11.61
C ASN A 389 -36.92 -5.38 12.94
N ILE A 390 -35.62 -5.44 13.20
CA ILE A 390 -35.02 -5.24 14.52
C ILE A 390 -34.85 -3.75 14.88
N PHE A 391 -34.82 -2.83 13.90
CA PHE A 391 -34.67 -1.38 14.15
C PHE A 391 -35.81 -0.57 13.53
N ALA A 392 -37.02 -0.68 14.09
CA ALA A 392 -38.20 0.11 13.68
C ALA A 392 -38.08 1.62 13.97
N GLU A 393 -36.98 2.07 14.56
CA GLU A 393 -36.77 3.47 15.00
C GLU A 393 -36.28 4.39 13.87
N TYR A 394 -35.67 3.84 12.82
CA TYR A 394 -35.16 4.61 11.68
C TYR A 394 -35.85 4.17 10.38
N PRO A 395 -36.19 5.11 9.48
CA PRO A 395 -36.63 4.78 8.14
C PRO A 395 -35.61 3.90 7.42
N LEU A 396 -36.08 2.82 6.81
CA LEU A 396 -35.25 1.91 6.02
C LEU A 396 -35.52 2.15 4.53
N TYR A 397 -34.44 2.35 3.77
CA TYR A 397 -34.46 2.50 2.33
C TYR A 397 -33.69 1.37 1.67
N ASN A 398 -34.16 0.97 0.49
CA ASN A 398 -33.36 0.25 -0.48
C ASN A 398 -32.57 1.24 -1.33
N LEU A 399 -31.49 0.76 -1.96
CA LEU A 399 -30.63 1.55 -2.84
C LEU A 399 -31.33 2.34 -3.94
N ARG A 400 -32.51 1.89 -4.38
CA ARG A 400 -33.26 2.48 -5.51
C ARG A 400 -34.38 3.41 -5.06
N ASP A 401 -34.61 3.52 -3.76
CA ASP A 401 -35.67 4.35 -3.23
C ASP A 401 -35.24 5.83 -3.30
N ASP A 402 -36.22 6.73 -3.35
CA ASP A 402 -35.96 8.17 -3.30
C ASP A 402 -35.58 8.56 -1.86
N MET A 403 -34.30 8.89 -1.67
CA MET A 403 -33.71 9.06 -0.34
C MET A 403 -33.58 10.55 0.01
N PRO A 404 -34.01 10.97 1.23
CA PRO A 404 -33.84 12.34 1.70
C PRO A 404 -32.38 12.80 1.63
N LYS A 405 -32.17 14.11 1.45
CA LYS A 405 -30.82 14.68 1.47
C LYS A 405 -30.18 14.53 2.85
N VAL A 406 -28.91 14.17 2.84
CA VAL A 406 -28.02 14.11 4.01
C VAL A 406 -26.68 14.75 3.65
N ASP A 407 -25.90 15.14 4.66
CA ASP A 407 -24.54 15.64 4.48
C ASP A 407 -23.60 14.52 4.01
N ALA A 408 -23.76 13.31 4.56
CA ALA A 408 -22.99 12.15 4.15
C ALA A 408 -23.72 10.80 4.33
N ILE A 409 -23.38 9.82 3.49
CA ILE A 409 -23.73 8.41 3.67
C ILE A 409 -22.50 7.65 4.18
N ILE A 410 -22.58 7.10 5.39
CA ILE A 410 -21.51 6.31 5.98
C ILE A 410 -21.67 4.85 5.58
N ILE A 411 -20.70 4.32 4.83
CA ILE A 411 -20.66 2.94 4.35
C ILE A 411 -19.89 2.07 5.35
N THR A 412 -20.59 1.16 6.00
CA THR A 412 -20.05 0.35 7.11
C THR A 412 -19.49 -1.02 6.73
N PRO A 413 -19.88 -1.67 5.61
CA PRO A 413 -19.26 -2.94 5.22
C PRO A 413 -17.77 -2.77 4.87
N ALA A 414 -16.90 -3.28 5.74
CA ALA A 414 -15.46 -3.20 5.58
C ALA A 414 -14.99 -3.84 4.26
N GLY A 415 -14.07 -3.16 3.57
CA GLY A 415 -13.47 -3.60 2.32
C GLY A 415 -14.38 -3.55 1.08
N GLN A 416 -15.60 -3.03 1.18
CA GLN A 416 -16.56 -2.95 0.07
C GLN A 416 -16.91 -1.51 -0.33
N TYR A 417 -16.17 -0.53 0.18
CA TYR A 417 -16.45 0.88 -0.03
C TYR A 417 -16.60 1.23 -1.52
N ASP A 418 -15.63 0.88 -2.35
CA ASP A 418 -15.61 1.27 -3.76
C ASP A 418 -16.82 0.70 -4.54
N ALA A 419 -17.07 -0.60 -4.38
CA ALA A 419 -18.20 -1.26 -5.04
C ALA A 419 -19.56 -0.69 -4.59
N ILE A 420 -19.73 -0.43 -3.30
CA ILE A 420 -20.97 0.13 -2.74
C ILE A 420 -21.14 1.59 -3.16
N ARG A 421 -20.08 2.40 -3.08
CA ARG A 421 -20.06 3.80 -3.53
C ARG A 421 -20.48 3.90 -4.99
N CYS A 422 -19.87 3.08 -5.85
CA CYS A 422 -20.21 3.04 -7.28
C CYS A 422 -21.68 2.64 -7.52
N GLU A 423 -22.26 1.79 -6.67
CA GLU A 423 -23.68 1.44 -6.74
C GLU A 423 -24.57 2.61 -6.27
N LEU A 424 -24.20 3.27 -5.16
CA LEU A 424 -24.92 4.43 -4.59
C LEU A 424 -24.92 5.64 -5.53
N HIS A 425 -23.76 5.99 -6.11
CA HIS A 425 -23.60 7.16 -6.99
C HIS A 425 -24.41 7.08 -8.29
N ARG A 426 -25.04 5.93 -8.58
CA ARG A 426 -26.02 5.80 -9.67
C ARG A 426 -27.38 6.40 -9.33
N PHE A 427 -27.68 6.60 -8.04
CA PHE A 427 -29.00 7.00 -7.53
C PHE A 427 -28.94 8.29 -6.69
N VAL A 428 -27.82 8.55 -6.02
CA VAL A 428 -27.62 9.73 -5.18
C VAL A 428 -26.32 10.44 -5.50
N SER A 429 -26.25 11.74 -5.23
CA SER A 429 -25.05 12.57 -5.40
C SER A 429 -24.44 13.05 -4.07
N TYR A 430 -24.85 12.44 -2.96
CA TYR A 430 -24.41 12.82 -1.61
C TYR A 430 -22.99 12.30 -1.34
N LYS A 431 -22.25 12.97 -0.46
CA LYS A 431 -20.91 12.55 -0.04
C LYS A 431 -21.00 11.14 0.57
N THR A 432 -20.17 10.21 0.11
CA THR A 432 -20.02 8.89 0.74
C THR A 432 -18.73 8.84 1.53
N ILE A 433 -18.74 8.14 2.66
CA ILE A 433 -17.55 7.98 3.51
C ILE A 433 -17.52 6.55 4.01
N SER A 434 -16.37 5.87 3.95
CA SER A 434 -16.24 4.55 4.59
C SER A 434 -16.04 4.70 6.10
N LEU A 435 -16.66 3.82 6.88
CA LEU A 435 -16.41 3.74 8.31
C LEU A 435 -14.92 3.45 8.59
N GLU A 436 -14.27 2.61 7.78
CA GLU A 436 -12.83 2.35 7.89
C GLU A 436 -12.01 3.64 7.77
N HIS A 437 -12.34 4.53 6.83
CA HIS A 437 -11.66 5.83 6.70
C HIS A 437 -11.79 6.68 7.97
N ILE A 438 -13.00 6.78 8.52
CA ILE A 438 -13.25 7.51 9.77
C ILE A 438 -12.39 6.91 10.89
N LEU A 439 -12.45 5.60 11.08
CA LEU A 439 -11.73 4.90 12.14
C LEU A 439 -10.21 5.04 12.02
N THR A 440 -9.65 4.98 10.81
CA THR A 440 -8.22 5.19 10.59
C THR A 440 -7.82 6.63 10.90
N GLU A 441 -8.68 7.62 10.60
CA GLU A 441 -8.48 9.02 10.98
C GLU A 441 -8.54 9.24 12.51
N PHE A 442 -9.21 8.37 13.28
CA PHE A 442 -9.26 8.39 14.74
C PHE A 442 -8.12 7.64 15.45
N GLN A 443 -7.45 6.69 14.78
CA GLN A 443 -6.26 6.04 15.35
C GLN A 443 -5.11 7.03 15.61
N LEU A 444 -5.30 8.31 15.29
CA LEU A 444 -4.31 9.37 15.18
C LEU A 444 -4.37 10.36 16.32
#